data_AF-A0A7W0FBT9-F1
#
_entry.id   AF-A0A7W0FBT9-F1
#
_cell.length_a   1.000
_cell.length_b   1.000
_cell.length_c   1.000
_cell.angle_alpha   90.00
_cell.angle_beta   90.00
_cell.angle_gamma   90.00
#
_symmetry.space_group_name_H-M   'P 1'
#
loop_
_entity.id
_entity.type
_entity.pdbx_description
1 polymer ?
#
loop_
_entity_poly.entity_id
_entity_poly.type
_entity_poly.pdbx_seq_one_letter_code
_entity_poly.pdbx_strand_id
1 'polypeptide(L)'
;MFSESLIRLKEKNLLREIKNRNSSQGARIVIDGKECINFSSNNYLGLANHPHVIDSSRKAIETFGFGSGASRLLCGGSILHSELEKKTAKFKGTESALIFNSGYSANTGIIPAIADEEDVIFSDELNHASIVDGCRLSRAKKIIYRHRDTKHLSKLIERENAKKKIIITDSVFSMDGDIVPLKEIYELCNSFYSRLLTPNSILLYIDDAHGTG
;
A
#
# COMPACT_ATOMS: atom_id res chain seq x y z
N MET A 1 -17.33 28.38 6.66
CA MET A 1 -16.93 27.32 5.70
C MET A 1 -16.52 26.02 6.39
N PHE A 2 -15.42 25.95 7.19
CA PHE A 2 -15.08 24.68 7.86
C PHE A 2 -16.04 24.25 8.98
N SER A 3 -16.56 25.20 9.76
CA SER A 3 -17.49 24.91 10.86
C SER A 3 -18.79 24.26 10.40
N GLU A 4 -19.35 24.71 9.28
CA GLU A 4 -20.56 24.12 8.68
C GLU A 4 -20.31 22.68 8.21
N SER A 5 -19.15 22.41 7.61
CA SER A 5 -18.76 21.06 7.23
C SER A 5 -18.63 20.12 8.44
N LEU A 6 -18.07 20.61 9.56
CA LEU A 6 -17.97 19.83 10.79
C LEU A 6 -19.34 19.55 11.42
N ILE A 7 -20.23 20.54 11.43
CA ILE A 7 -21.62 20.36 11.89
C ILE A 7 -22.31 19.28 11.03
N ARG A 8 -22.18 19.37 9.70
CA ARG A 8 -22.78 18.39 8.78
C ARG A 8 -22.23 16.97 8.99
N LEU A 9 -20.94 16.82 9.27
CA LEU A 9 -20.36 15.50 9.62
C LEU A 9 -20.91 14.99 10.94
N LYS A 10 -21.08 15.87 11.93
CA LYS A 10 -21.65 15.51 13.25
C LYS A 10 -23.11 15.08 13.11
N GLU A 11 -23.93 15.83 12.39
CA GLU A 11 -25.34 15.50 12.11
C GLU A 11 -25.50 14.15 11.40
N LYS A 12 -24.52 13.75 10.59
CA LYS A 12 -24.48 12.46 9.89
C LYS A 12 -23.82 11.33 10.69
N ASN A 13 -23.37 11.57 11.92
CA ASN A 13 -22.57 10.62 12.71
C ASN A 13 -21.27 10.17 12.00
N LEU A 14 -20.67 11.04 11.19
CA LEU A 14 -19.42 10.81 10.46
C LEU A 14 -18.23 11.58 11.02
N LEU A 15 -18.44 12.40 12.06
CA LEU A 15 -17.35 13.09 12.74
C LEU A 15 -16.49 12.06 13.48
N ARG A 16 -15.21 11.98 13.12
CA ARG A 16 -14.25 11.06 13.73
C ARG A 16 -13.54 11.75 14.90
N GLU A 17 -13.42 11.04 16.01
CA GLU A 17 -12.68 11.49 17.19
C GLU A 17 -11.50 10.55 17.45
N ILE A 18 -10.36 11.12 17.82
CA ILE A 18 -9.14 10.36 18.09
C ILE A 18 -9.13 10.01 19.58
N LYS A 19 -8.92 8.72 19.89
CA LYS A 19 -8.70 8.24 21.26
C LYS A 19 -7.22 7.94 21.47
N ASN A 20 -6.68 8.45 22.58
CA ASN A 20 -5.29 8.22 22.93
C ASN A 20 -5.16 6.99 23.85
N ARG A 21 -4.17 6.17 23.55
CA ARG A 21 -3.80 5.03 24.39
C ARG A 21 -2.73 5.44 25.41
N ASN A 22 -2.84 4.97 26.66
CA ASN A 22 -1.90 5.22 27.75
C ASN A 22 -0.92 4.07 28.02
N SER A 23 -0.82 3.10 27.11
CA SER A 23 0.01 1.89 27.21
C SER A 23 0.82 1.65 25.94
N SER A 24 1.69 0.64 25.94
CA SER A 24 2.26 0.07 24.71
C SER A 24 1.17 -0.60 23.86
N GLN A 25 1.50 -0.88 22.59
CA GLN A 25 0.61 -1.55 21.64
C GLN A 25 0.61 -3.07 21.87
N GLY A 26 -0.55 -3.71 21.89
CA GLY A 26 -0.64 -5.16 22.08
C GLY A 26 -2.07 -5.64 22.20
N ALA A 27 -2.24 -6.91 22.60
CA ALA A 27 -3.54 -7.52 22.80
C ALA A 27 -4.35 -6.86 23.93
N ARG A 28 -3.67 -6.26 24.91
CA ARG A 28 -4.27 -5.46 25.98
C ARG A 28 -3.74 -4.04 25.92
N ILE A 29 -4.63 -3.07 25.98
CA ILE A 29 -4.30 -1.64 25.94
C ILE A 29 -5.06 -0.86 26.99
N VAL A 30 -4.56 0.32 27.35
CA VAL A 30 -5.25 1.25 28.27
C VAL A 30 -5.74 2.47 27.49
N ILE A 31 -7.03 2.76 27.54
CA ILE A 31 -7.64 3.98 26.98
C ILE A 31 -8.44 4.66 28.09
N ASP A 32 -8.19 5.95 28.33
CA ASP A 32 -8.84 6.73 29.39
C ASP A 32 -8.78 6.03 30.78
N GLY A 33 -7.63 5.42 31.08
CA GLY A 33 -7.38 4.69 32.32
C GLY A 33 -8.07 3.32 32.43
N LYS A 34 -8.79 2.86 31.40
CA LYS A 34 -9.47 1.56 31.38
C LYS A 34 -8.71 0.53 30.55
N GLU A 35 -8.50 -0.65 31.10
CA GLU A 35 -7.94 -1.78 30.36
C GLU A 35 -8.97 -2.32 29.35
N CYS A 36 -8.51 -2.56 28.12
CA CYS A 36 -9.31 -3.03 26.99
C CYS A 36 -8.58 -4.17 26.29
N ILE A 37 -9.34 -5.14 25.75
CA ILE A 37 -8.82 -6.10 24.77
C ILE A 37 -8.85 -5.43 23.39
N ASN A 38 -7.72 -5.47 22.69
CA ASN A 38 -7.50 -4.69 21.48
C ASN A 38 -7.76 -5.51 20.21
N PHE A 39 -8.94 -5.31 19.62
CA PHE A 39 -9.31 -5.84 18.30
C PHE A 39 -9.24 -4.77 17.20
N SER A 40 -8.58 -3.64 17.45
CA SER A 40 -8.59 -2.47 16.55
C SER A 40 -7.21 -2.10 16.02
N SER A 41 -6.22 -2.99 16.11
CA SER A 41 -4.86 -2.74 15.63
C SER A 41 -4.46 -3.67 14.49
N ASN A 42 -3.57 -3.19 13.63
CA ASN A 42 -2.96 -3.97 12.55
C ASN A 42 -1.66 -4.67 13.00
N ASN A 43 -1.47 -4.89 14.31
CA ASN A 43 -0.28 -5.55 14.86
C ASN A 43 -0.44 -7.09 14.79
N TYR A 44 -0.69 -7.63 13.60
CA TYR A 44 -1.14 -9.01 13.38
C TYR A 44 -0.22 -10.07 14.02
N LEU A 45 1.10 -9.86 13.92
CA LEU A 45 2.11 -10.78 14.46
C LEU A 45 2.64 -10.39 15.84
N GLY A 46 2.08 -9.35 16.47
CA GLY A 46 2.52 -8.92 17.80
C GLY A 46 3.89 -8.23 17.84
N LEU A 47 4.46 -7.86 16.69
CA LEU A 47 5.85 -7.39 16.59
C LEU A 47 6.08 -5.96 17.10
N ALA A 48 5.02 -5.15 17.26
CA ALA A 48 5.14 -3.74 17.66
C ALA A 48 5.88 -3.50 18.99
N ASN A 49 5.94 -4.50 19.88
CA ASN A 49 6.69 -4.45 21.14
C ASN A 49 7.58 -5.68 21.36
N HIS A 50 7.99 -6.34 20.28
CA HIS A 50 8.85 -7.51 20.40
C HIS A 50 10.24 -7.11 20.94
N PRO A 51 10.79 -7.79 21.97
CA PRO A 51 12.05 -7.39 22.61
C PRO A 51 13.21 -7.22 21.63
N HIS A 52 13.36 -8.13 20.66
CA HIS A 52 14.40 -8.02 19.63
C HIS A 52 14.29 -6.74 18.78
N VAL A 53 13.06 -6.28 18.49
CA VAL A 53 12.85 -5.03 17.72
C VAL A 53 13.30 -3.84 18.57
N ILE A 54 12.86 -3.79 19.83
CA ILE A 54 13.22 -2.72 20.78
C ILE A 54 14.75 -2.65 20.95
N ASP A 55 15.40 -3.78 21.23
CA ASP A 55 16.84 -3.83 21.46
C ASP A 55 17.65 -3.45 20.21
N SER A 56 17.20 -3.88 19.03
CA SER A 56 17.85 -3.50 17.76
C SER A 56 17.71 -2.00 17.49
N SER A 57 16.53 -1.42 17.75
CA SER A 57 16.29 0.02 17.61
C SER A 57 17.18 0.84 18.55
N ARG A 58 17.36 0.41 19.81
CA ARG A 58 18.26 1.08 20.76
C ARG A 58 19.70 1.12 20.27
N LYS A 59 20.23 -0.03 19.84
CA LYS A 59 21.59 -0.14 19.28
C LYS A 59 21.78 0.71 18.03
N ALA A 60 20.76 0.75 17.16
CA ALA A 60 20.79 1.58 15.96
C ALA A 60 20.85 3.07 16.31
N ILE A 61 20.07 3.53 17.30
CA ILE A 61 20.09 4.92 17.78
C ILE A 61 21.46 5.29 18.37
N GLU A 62 22.05 4.40 19.17
CA GLU A 62 23.39 4.61 19.75
C GLU A 62 24.49 4.77 18.69
N THR A 63 24.34 4.06 17.55
CA THR A 63 25.36 4.04 16.48
C THR A 63 25.14 5.12 15.43
N PHE A 64 23.90 5.32 14.98
CA PHE A 64 23.56 6.16 13.82
C PHE A 64 22.84 7.46 14.18
N GLY A 65 22.49 7.66 15.46
CA GLY A 65 21.64 8.76 15.89
C GLY A 65 20.17 8.55 15.55
N PHE A 66 19.35 9.58 15.82
CA PHE A 66 17.90 9.48 15.71
C PHE A 66 17.34 9.73 14.30
N GLY A 67 17.91 10.68 13.56
CA GLY A 67 17.36 11.14 12.28
C GLY A 67 18.35 11.02 11.13
N SER A 68 17.83 10.86 9.91
CA SER A 68 18.66 10.78 8.68
C SER A 68 19.25 12.13 8.26
N GLY A 69 18.68 13.25 8.69
CA GLY A 69 19.19 14.61 8.42
C GLY A 69 18.96 15.14 7.01
N ALA A 70 18.65 14.31 6.01
CA ALA A 70 18.33 14.72 4.65
C ALA A 70 17.55 13.64 3.87
N SER A 71 17.26 13.90 2.60
CA SER A 71 16.73 12.91 1.66
C SER A 71 17.80 11.87 1.27
N ARG A 72 17.34 10.70 0.80
CA ARG A 72 18.21 9.58 0.38
C ARG A 72 19.18 9.97 -0.75
N LEU A 73 18.74 10.83 -1.67
CA LEU A 73 19.53 11.30 -2.82
C LEU A 73 20.57 12.36 -2.48
N LEU A 74 20.53 12.92 -1.27
CA LEU A 74 21.52 13.86 -0.77
C LEU A 74 22.46 13.13 0.20
N CYS A 75 22.39 13.42 1.49
CA CYS A 75 23.21 12.79 2.53
C CYS A 75 22.39 12.00 3.56
N GLY A 76 21.10 11.74 3.31
CA GLY A 76 20.20 11.06 4.24
C GLY A 76 20.26 9.53 4.18
N GLY A 77 21.11 8.97 3.33
CA GLY A 77 21.27 7.53 3.22
C GLY A 77 22.17 6.96 4.32
N SER A 78 21.74 5.85 4.95
CA SER A 78 22.59 5.05 5.84
C SER A 78 22.67 3.60 5.37
N ILE A 79 23.68 2.87 5.86
CA ILE A 79 23.88 1.44 5.56
C ILE A 79 22.66 0.60 5.94
N LEU A 80 21.96 0.95 7.03
CA LEU A 80 20.76 0.24 7.51
C LEU A 80 19.66 0.18 6.45
N HIS A 81 19.49 1.24 5.67
CA HIS A 81 18.49 1.24 4.61
C HIS A 81 18.88 0.29 3.47
N SER A 82 20.16 0.28 3.05
CA SER A 82 20.62 -0.63 1.99
C SER A 82 20.54 -2.09 2.42
N GLU A 83 20.83 -2.37 3.69
CA GLU A 83 20.63 -3.70 4.27
C GLU A 83 19.15 -4.09 4.32
N LEU A 84 18.26 -3.16 4.69
CA LEU A 84 16.82 -3.40 4.69
C LEU A 84 16.29 -3.65 3.27
N GLU A 85 16.73 -2.87 2.28
CA GLU A 85 16.39 -3.06 0.86
C GLU A 85 16.81 -4.45 0.38
N LYS A 86 18.07 -4.87 0.65
CA LYS A 86 18.56 -6.21 0.30
C LYS A 86 17.77 -7.33 0.98
N LYS A 87 17.50 -7.18 2.29
CA LYS A 87 16.72 -8.17 3.05
C LYS A 87 15.28 -8.26 2.55
N THR A 88 14.66 -7.13 2.21
CA THR A 88 13.31 -7.05 1.69
C THR A 88 13.22 -7.69 0.31
N ALA A 89 14.15 -7.38 -0.60
CA ALA A 89 14.22 -8.00 -1.92
C ALA A 89 14.37 -9.53 -1.81
N LYS A 90 15.27 -10.01 -0.94
CA LYS A 90 15.43 -11.44 -0.67
C LYS A 90 14.16 -12.07 -0.10
N PHE A 91 13.50 -11.42 0.87
CA PHE A 91 12.28 -11.92 1.50
C PHE A 91 11.12 -12.01 0.51
N LYS A 92 10.99 -11.03 -0.40
CA LYS A 92 9.95 -11.01 -1.43
C LYS A 92 10.31 -11.77 -2.70
N GLY A 93 11.53 -12.31 -2.80
CA GLY A 93 12.00 -13.01 -4.00
C GLY A 93 12.11 -12.11 -5.23
N THR A 94 12.39 -10.81 -5.05
CA THR A 94 12.53 -9.83 -6.13
C THR A 94 13.99 -9.43 -6.36
N GLU A 95 14.28 -8.87 -7.53
CA GLU A 95 15.64 -8.44 -7.91
C GLU A 95 16.14 -7.27 -7.04
N SER A 96 15.23 -6.38 -6.63
CA SER A 96 15.53 -5.22 -5.81
C SER A 96 14.32 -4.81 -4.97
N ALA A 97 14.55 -3.91 -4.00
CA ALA A 97 13.52 -3.25 -3.22
C ALA A 97 13.95 -1.81 -2.93
N LEU A 98 12.98 -0.92 -2.75
CA LEU A 98 13.19 0.48 -2.38
C LEU A 98 12.31 0.80 -1.17
N ILE A 99 12.88 1.44 -0.15
CA ILE A 99 12.18 1.74 1.09
C ILE A 99 11.61 3.16 1.04
N PHE A 100 10.33 3.28 1.39
CA PHE A 100 9.62 4.53 1.62
C PHE A 100 9.28 4.66 3.11
N ASN A 101 9.01 5.88 3.57
CA ASN A 101 8.65 6.14 4.97
C ASN A 101 7.24 5.64 5.35
N SER A 102 6.39 5.35 4.36
CA SER A 102 5.08 4.73 4.57
C SER A 102 4.60 4.02 3.29
N GLY A 103 3.67 3.06 3.43
CA GLY A 103 2.99 2.45 2.28
C GLY A 103 2.17 3.46 1.47
N TYR A 104 1.64 4.50 2.13
CA TYR A 104 0.95 5.60 1.44
C TYR A 104 1.90 6.32 0.48
N SER A 105 3.07 6.74 0.98
CA SER A 105 4.10 7.41 0.20
C SER A 105 4.63 6.52 -0.93
N ALA A 106 4.75 5.22 -0.69
CA ALA A 106 5.15 4.26 -1.72
C ALA A 106 4.18 4.29 -2.90
N ASN A 107 2.87 4.10 -2.64
CA ASN A 107 1.84 4.14 -3.67
C ASN A 107 1.76 5.49 -4.40
N THR A 108 1.71 6.60 -3.65
CA THR A 108 1.64 7.95 -4.25
C THR A 108 2.91 8.36 -4.98
N GLY A 109 4.06 7.76 -4.65
CA GLY A 109 5.34 8.03 -5.30
C GLY A 109 5.58 7.16 -6.54
N ILE A 110 5.22 5.88 -6.48
CA ILE A 110 5.54 4.93 -7.56
C ILE A 110 4.54 4.95 -8.70
N ILE A 111 3.24 5.01 -8.41
CA ILE A 111 2.19 4.95 -9.44
C ILE A 111 2.36 6.04 -10.51
N PRO A 112 2.55 7.34 -10.16
CA PRO A 112 2.81 8.37 -11.17
C PRO A 112 4.17 8.24 -11.86
N ALA A 113 5.15 7.56 -11.26
CA ALA A 113 6.46 7.34 -11.86
C ALA A 113 6.45 6.24 -12.93
N ILE A 114 5.52 5.29 -12.85
CA ILE A 114 5.44 4.14 -13.77
C ILE A 114 4.30 4.23 -14.79
N ALA A 115 3.40 5.21 -14.66
CA ALA A 115 2.19 5.36 -15.46
C ALA A 115 2.05 6.77 -16.05
N ASP A 116 2.20 6.89 -17.36
CA ASP A 116 2.19 8.18 -18.08
C ASP A 116 0.95 8.36 -18.98
N GLU A 117 0.85 9.48 -19.71
CA GLU A 117 -0.30 9.87 -20.54
C GLU A 117 -0.73 8.83 -21.60
N GLU A 118 0.22 8.02 -22.10
CA GLU A 118 -0.03 6.97 -23.09
C GLU A 118 -0.45 5.61 -22.46
N ASP A 119 -0.49 5.55 -21.13
CA ASP A 119 -0.78 4.33 -20.37
C ASP A 119 -2.21 4.33 -19.82
N VAL A 120 -2.68 3.15 -19.42
CA VAL A 120 -3.98 2.97 -18.74
C VAL A 120 -3.82 2.15 -17.46
N ILE A 121 -4.45 2.63 -16.39
CA ILE A 121 -4.52 1.96 -15.09
C ILE A 121 -5.92 1.36 -14.90
N PHE A 122 -5.98 0.07 -14.59
CA PHE A 122 -7.16 -0.65 -14.14
C PHE A 122 -7.06 -0.83 -12.62
N SER A 123 -7.89 -0.11 -11.86
CA SER A 123 -7.95 -0.18 -10.39
C SER A 123 -9.20 -0.91 -9.94
N ASP A 124 -9.07 -1.79 -8.95
CA ASP A 124 -10.22 -2.34 -8.23
C ASP A 124 -10.97 -1.19 -7.55
N GLU A 125 -12.31 -1.28 -7.49
CA GLU A 125 -13.14 -0.23 -6.90
C GLU A 125 -12.96 -0.07 -5.39
N LEU A 126 -12.46 -1.10 -4.68
CA LEU A 126 -12.22 -1.09 -3.24
C LEU A 126 -10.74 -0.93 -2.86
N ASN A 127 -9.87 -0.63 -3.81
CA ASN A 127 -8.46 -0.38 -3.55
C ASN A 127 -8.23 0.68 -2.45
N HIS A 128 -7.16 0.50 -1.68
CA HIS A 128 -6.77 1.42 -0.63
C HIS A 128 -6.64 2.88 -1.15
N ALA A 129 -6.97 3.85 -0.30
CA ALA A 129 -7.01 5.27 -0.65
C ALA A 129 -5.68 5.79 -1.23
N SER A 130 -4.54 5.27 -0.79
CA SER A 130 -3.23 5.65 -1.34
C SER A 130 -3.03 5.25 -2.80
N ILE A 131 -3.61 4.12 -3.23
CA ILE A 131 -3.61 3.71 -4.63
C ILE A 131 -4.45 4.69 -5.44
N VAL A 132 -5.65 5.01 -4.96
CA VAL A 132 -6.55 5.98 -5.60
C VAL A 132 -5.86 7.33 -5.78
N ASP A 133 -5.18 7.81 -4.73
CA ASP A 133 -4.44 9.07 -4.80
C ASP A 133 -3.21 8.98 -5.71
N GLY A 134 -2.46 7.88 -5.70
CA GLY A 134 -1.37 7.66 -6.65
C GLY A 134 -1.86 7.65 -8.11
N CYS A 135 -3.01 7.03 -8.37
CA CYS A 135 -3.66 7.07 -9.68
C CYS A 135 -4.11 8.49 -10.06
N ARG A 136 -4.58 9.29 -9.11
CA ARG A 136 -4.94 10.70 -9.35
C ARG A 136 -3.72 11.55 -9.69
N LEU A 137 -2.57 11.28 -9.07
CA LEU A 137 -1.31 11.95 -9.36
C LEU A 137 -0.70 11.53 -10.70
N SER A 138 -1.04 10.34 -11.21
CA SER A 138 -0.59 9.89 -12.52
C SER A 138 -1.35 10.58 -13.66
N ARG A 139 -0.69 10.67 -14.81
CA ARG A 139 -1.30 11.23 -16.03
C ARG A 139 -2.03 10.18 -16.87
N ALA A 140 -1.88 8.91 -16.51
CA ALA A 140 -2.54 7.80 -17.18
C ALA A 140 -4.06 7.88 -17.11
N LYS A 141 -4.72 7.32 -18.13
CA LYS A 141 -6.15 7.05 -18.12
C LYS A 141 -6.46 6.07 -17.00
N LYS A 142 -7.53 6.33 -16.24
CA LYS A 142 -7.95 5.51 -15.08
C LYS A 142 -9.26 4.84 -15.39
N ILE A 143 -9.33 3.53 -15.17
CA ILE A 143 -10.54 2.73 -15.35
C ILE A 143 -10.74 1.90 -14.09
N ILE A 144 -11.93 2.01 -13.51
CA ILE A 144 -12.31 1.24 -12.33
C ILE A 144 -13.03 -0.04 -12.77
N TYR A 145 -12.55 -1.19 -12.31
CA TYR A 145 -13.26 -2.46 -12.49
C TYR A 145 -13.99 -2.85 -11.19
N ARG A 146 -14.99 -3.71 -11.33
CA ARG A 146 -15.81 -4.13 -10.20
C ARG A 146 -14.98 -5.02 -9.28
N HIS A 147 -15.22 -4.91 -7.99
CA HIS A 147 -14.44 -5.56 -6.96
C HIS A 147 -14.28 -7.06 -7.24
N ARG A 148 -13.01 -7.50 -7.40
CA ARG A 148 -12.63 -8.89 -7.69
C ARG A 148 -13.27 -9.50 -8.95
N ASP A 149 -13.88 -8.71 -9.82
CA ASP A 149 -14.57 -9.17 -11.03
C ASP A 149 -13.58 -9.27 -12.21
N THR A 150 -12.90 -10.39 -12.30
CA THR A 150 -11.92 -10.71 -13.36
C THR A 150 -12.55 -10.70 -14.76
N LYS A 151 -13.85 -10.98 -14.88
CA LYS A 151 -14.58 -10.92 -16.15
C LYS A 151 -14.83 -9.48 -16.59
N HIS A 152 -15.18 -8.58 -15.66
CA HIS A 152 -15.28 -7.15 -15.96
C HIS A 152 -13.94 -6.57 -16.32
N LEU A 153 -12.89 -6.87 -15.55
CA LEU A 153 -11.51 -6.48 -15.83
C LEU A 153 -11.08 -6.90 -17.24
N SER A 154 -11.30 -8.15 -17.62
CA SER A 154 -10.99 -8.66 -18.96
C SER A 154 -11.65 -7.84 -20.07
N LYS A 155 -12.97 -7.58 -19.96
CA LYS A 155 -13.71 -6.77 -20.94
C LYS A 155 -13.19 -5.34 -21.06
N LEU A 156 -12.73 -4.75 -19.95
CA LEU A 156 -12.15 -3.40 -19.95
C LEU A 156 -10.77 -3.41 -20.63
N ILE A 157 -9.93 -4.42 -20.36
CA ILE A 157 -8.62 -4.57 -20.98
C ILE A 157 -8.73 -4.70 -22.51
N GLU A 158 -9.73 -5.42 -23.03
CA GLU A 158 -9.93 -5.61 -24.49
C GLU A 158 -10.32 -4.32 -25.22
N ARG A 159 -10.98 -3.39 -24.53
CA ARG A 159 -11.47 -2.14 -25.13
C ARG A 159 -10.41 -1.05 -25.23
N GLU A 160 -9.32 -1.20 -24.49
CA GLU A 160 -8.31 -0.16 -24.37
C GLU A 160 -7.09 -0.48 -25.22
N ASN A 161 -6.72 0.47 -26.08
CA ASN A 161 -5.46 0.46 -26.79
C ASN A 161 -4.54 1.49 -26.13
N ALA A 162 -3.57 1.00 -25.36
CA ALA A 162 -2.62 1.81 -24.59
C ALA A 162 -1.23 1.19 -24.69
N LYS A 163 -0.20 2.02 -24.55
CA LYS A 163 1.21 1.59 -24.62
C LYS A 163 1.55 0.62 -23.49
N LYS A 164 1.16 0.97 -22.26
CA LYS A 164 1.23 0.09 -21.10
C LYS A 164 -0.14 -0.03 -20.45
N LYS A 165 -0.45 -1.23 -19.99
CA LYS A 165 -1.66 -1.53 -19.22
C LYS A 165 -1.21 -1.92 -17.82
N ILE A 166 -1.72 -1.25 -16.79
CA ILE A 166 -1.32 -1.50 -15.41
C ILE A 166 -2.56 -1.94 -14.64
N ILE A 167 -2.54 -3.15 -14.10
CA ILE A 167 -3.59 -3.65 -13.20
C ILE A 167 -3.09 -3.44 -11.78
N ILE A 168 -3.85 -2.70 -10.98
CA ILE A 168 -3.50 -2.37 -9.59
C ILE A 168 -4.58 -2.92 -8.67
N THR A 169 -4.18 -3.69 -7.66
CA THR A 169 -5.11 -4.25 -6.68
C THR A 169 -4.45 -4.47 -5.31
N ASP A 170 -5.21 -4.31 -4.24
CA ASP A 170 -4.86 -4.87 -2.93
C ASP A 170 -4.84 -6.41 -3.02
N SER A 171 -3.96 -7.07 -2.26
CA SER A 171 -3.95 -8.54 -2.13
C SER A 171 -5.02 -9.03 -1.15
N VAL A 172 -5.14 -8.33 -0.02
CA VAL A 172 -6.11 -8.51 1.06
C VAL A 172 -6.73 -7.14 1.32
N PHE A 173 -8.04 -7.01 1.12
CA PHE A 173 -8.72 -5.72 1.21
C PHE A 173 -8.92 -5.31 2.68
N SER A 174 -8.53 -4.08 3.01
CA SER A 174 -8.40 -3.63 4.40
C SER A 174 -9.69 -3.62 5.23
N MET A 175 -10.86 -3.43 4.59
CA MET A 175 -12.14 -3.29 5.29
C MET A 175 -12.89 -4.62 5.43
N ASP A 176 -12.80 -5.48 4.42
CA ASP A 176 -13.56 -6.73 4.34
C ASP A 176 -12.70 -7.98 4.64
N GLY A 177 -11.37 -7.88 4.49
CA GLY A 177 -10.42 -8.97 4.73
C GLY A 177 -10.45 -10.07 3.67
N ASP A 178 -11.18 -9.87 2.58
CA ASP A 178 -11.24 -10.81 1.49
C ASP A 178 -10.02 -10.69 0.56
N ILE A 179 -9.78 -11.75 -0.21
CA ILE A 179 -8.54 -11.95 -0.96
C ILE A 179 -8.82 -11.81 -2.45
N VAL A 180 -7.97 -11.05 -3.14
CA VAL A 180 -8.05 -10.89 -4.59
C VAL A 180 -7.87 -12.24 -5.31
N PRO A 181 -8.60 -12.53 -6.40
CA PRO A 181 -8.38 -13.72 -7.22
C PRO A 181 -7.08 -13.60 -8.05
N LEU A 182 -5.92 -13.53 -7.38
CA LEU A 182 -4.63 -13.21 -7.98
C LEU A 182 -4.23 -14.19 -9.09
N LYS A 183 -4.51 -15.48 -8.91
CA LYS A 183 -4.24 -16.51 -9.91
C LYS A 183 -4.99 -16.24 -11.22
N GLU A 184 -6.27 -15.90 -11.13
CA GLU A 184 -7.09 -15.59 -12.31
C GLU A 184 -6.62 -14.31 -13.01
N ILE A 185 -6.25 -13.27 -12.25
CA ILE A 185 -5.69 -12.03 -12.81
C ILE A 185 -4.35 -12.32 -13.51
N TYR A 186 -3.49 -13.14 -12.91
CA TYR A 186 -2.22 -13.53 -13.51
C TYR A 186 -2.42 -14.32 -14.80
N GLU A 187 -3.33 -15.30 -14.81
CA GLU A 187 -3.70 -16.06 -16.01
C GLU A 187 -4.28 -15.14 -17.10
N LEU A 188 -5.09 -14.15 -16.72
CA LEU A 188 -5.60 -13.13 -17.63
C LEU A 188 -4.47 -12.32 -18.27
N CYS A 189 -3.50 -11.84 -17.47
CA CYS A 189 -2.31 -11.14 -17.98
C CYS A 189 -1.54 -11.97 -19.01
N ASN A 190 -1.28 -13.23 -18.69
CA ASN A 190 -0.57 -14.16 -19.57
C ASN A 190 -1.34 -14.42 -20.87
N SER A 191 -2.66 -14.59 -20.81
CA SER A 191 -3.51 -14.79 -22.00
C SER A 191 -3.43 -13.62 -22.98
N PHE A 192 -3.38 -12.39 -22.48
CA PHE A 192 -3.20 -11.21 -23.34
C PHE A 192 -1.80 -11.12 -23.93
N TYR A 193 -0.77 -11.42 -23.14
CA TYR A 193 0.61 -11.45 -23.61
C TYR A 193 0.78 -12.42 -24.79
N SER A 194 0.21 -13.63 -24.70
CA SER A 194 0.29 -14.62 -25.77
C SER A 194 -0.50 -14.25 -27.03
N ARG A 195 -1.65 -13.57 -26.90
CA ARG A 195 -2.55 -13.27 -28.02
C ARG A 195 -2.13 -12.06 -28.86
N LEU A 196 -1.60 -11.01 -28.22
CA LEU A 196 -1.58 -9.69 -28.84
C LEU A 196 -0.42 -9.46 -29.82
N LEU A 197 0.61 -10.33 -29.87
CA LEU A 197 1.84 -10.19 -30.71
C LEU A 197 2.46 -8.78 -30.71
N THR A 198 2.02 -7.94 -29.77
CA THR A 198 2.41 -6.56 -29.53
C THR A 198 2.90 -6.57 -28.10
N PRO A 199 4.08 -6.01 -27.83
CA PRO A 199 4.69 -6.00 -26.49
C PRO A 199 4.01 -5.00 -25.57
N ASN A 200 2.68 -4.88 -25.62
CA ASN A 200 1.92 -4.12 -24.63
C ASN A 200 2.02 -4.87 -23.31
N SER A 201 3.04 -4.50 -22.54
CA SER A 201 3.31 -5.06 -21.23
C SER A 201 2.12 -4.77 -20.31
N ILE A 202 1.44 -5.84 -19.87
CA ILE A 202 0.54 -5.73 -18.73
C ILE A 202 1.41 -5.83 -17.49
N LEU A 203 1.47 -4.73 -16.74
CA LEU A 203 2.12 -4.70 -15.43
C LEU A 203 1.07 -5.01 -14.36
N LEU A 204 1.37 -5.98 -13.50
CA LEU A 204 0.57 -6.28 -12.33
C LEU A 204 1.22 -5.65 -11.10
N TYR A 205 0.51 -4.71 -10.47
CA TYR A 205 0.91 -4.05 -9.22
C TYR A 205 0.02 -4.56 -8.09
N ILE A 206 0.63 -5.15 -7.07
CA ILE A 206 -0.07 -5.71 -5.92
C ILE A 206 0.32 -4.94 -4.66
N ASP A 207 -0.66 -4.36 -3.96
CA ASP A 207 -0.46 -3.83 -2.61
C ASP A 207 -0.72 -4.94 -1.59
N ASP A 208 0.34 -5.39 -0.92
CA ASP A 208 0.32 -6.53 0.02
C ASP A 208 0.44 -6.07 1.49
N ALA A 209 -0.03 -4.87 1.81
CA ALA A 209 0.07 -4.29 3.16
C ALA A 209 -0.59 -5.15 4.26
N HIS A 210 -1.66 -5.88 3.91
CA HIS A 210 -2.43 -6.73 4.83
C HIS A 210 -2.12 -8.23 4.70
N GLY A 211 -1.29 -8.64 3.72
CA GLY A 211 -0.87 -10.04 3.53
C GLY A 211 0.58 -10.32 3.92
N THR A 212 1.44 -9.29 3.96
CA THR A 212 2.86 -9.45 4.31
C THR A 212 3.06 -9.69 5.81
N GLY A 213 3.76 -10.77 6.18
CA GLY A 213 4.12 -11.09 7.55
C GLY A 213 5.07 -12.27 7.65
#